data_AF-A0A384IWL2-F1
#
_entry.id   AF-A0A384IWL2-F1
#
_cell.length_a   1.000
_cell.length_b   1.000
_cell.length_c   1.000
_cell.angle_alpha   90.00
_cell.angle_beta   90.00
_cell.angle_gamma   90.00
#
_symmetry.space_group_name_H-M   'P 1'
#
loop_
_entity.id
_entity.type
_entity.pdbx_description
1 polymer ?
#
loop_
_entity_poly.entity_id
_entity_poly.type
_entity_poly.pdbx_seq_one_letter_code
_entity_poly.pdbx_strand_id
1 'polypeptide(L)' 'MSRPVPIRARREIPVNLLDPETSEWLTRAQFAALLQVHPKTVSRWIAADPSMRVQRLGPTGHRVRIHRSELERARTAAAS' A
#
# COMPACT_ATOMS: atom_id res chain seq x y z
N MET A 1 -17.23 -32.68 -25.72
CA MET A 1 -16.85 -33.10 -24.36
C MET A 1 -15.95 -32.03 -23.75
N SER A 2 -16.52 -31.06 -23.04
CA SER A 2 -15.77 -29.98 -22.39
C SER A 2 -15.07 -30.50 -21.14
N ARG A 3 -13.74 -30.39 -21.10
CA ARG A 3 -12.95 -30.63 -19.89
C ARG A 3 -13.07 -29.41 -18.97
N PRO A 4 -13.46 -29.55 -17.69
CA PRO A 4 -13.44 -28.43 -16.75
C PRO A 4 -11.98 -28.07 -16.38
N VAL A 5 -11.68 -26.78 -16.45
CA VAL A 5 -10.38 -26.19 -16.10
C VAL A 5 -10.23 -26.20 -14.57
N PRO A 6 -9.08 -26.62 -14.01
CA PRO A 6 -8.90 -26.66 -12.56
C PRO A 6 -8.95 -25.25 -11.98
N ILE A 7 -9.78 -25.10 -10.96
CA ILE A 7 -9.94 -23.90 -10.15
C ILE A 7 -8.59 -23.65 -9.45
N ARG A 8 -7.78 -22.76 -10.02
CA ARG A 8 -6.49 -22.34 -9.45
C ARG A 8 -6.71 -21.93 -7.99
N ALA A 9 -5.99 -22.64 -7.12
CA ALA A 9 -5.63 -22.31 -5.74
C ALA A 9 -6.22 -20.98 -5.24
N ARG A 10 -7.20 -21.08 -4.34
CA ARG A 10 -7.48 -20.03 -3.35
C ARG A 10 -6.18 -19.73 -2.62
N ARG A 11 -5.45 -18.75 -3.12
CA ARG A 11 -4.32 -18.15 -2.44
C ARG A 11 -4.92 -17.52 -1.20
N GLU A 12 -4.64 -18.12 -0.05
CA GLU A 12 -4.97 -17.61 1.27
C GLU A 12 -4.62 -16.12 1.26
N ILE A 13 -5.64 -15.26 1.29
CA ILE A 13 -5.42 -13.82 1.40
C ILE A 13 -4.78 -13.66 2.78
N PRO A 14 -3.51 -13.24 2.88
CA PRO A 14 -2.89 -13.08 4.19
C PRO A 14 -3.78 -12.14 4.99
N VAL A 15 -4.14 -12.55 6.20
CA VAL A 15 -5.14 -11.90 7.07
C VAL A 15 -4.80 -10.42 7.32
N ASN A 16 -3.54 -10.03 7.09
CA ASN A 16 -3.06 -8.65 7.08
C ASN A 16 -3.52 -7.78 5.88
N LEU A 17 -4.33 -8.33 4.95
CA LEU A 17 -4.95 -7.58 3.86
C LEU A 17 -6.33 -7.00 4.25
N LEU A 18 -6.95 -7.53 5.31
CA LEU A 18 -8.36 -7.29 5.62
C LEU A 18 -8.59 -6.11 6.58
N ASP A 19 -7.61 -5.79 7.43
CA ASP A 19 -7.67 -4.67 8.36
C ASP A 19 -6.57 -3.64 8.08
N PRO A 20 -6.83 -2.59 7.27
CA PRO A 20 -5.89 -1.48 7.11
C PRO A 20 -5.64 -0.74 8.43
N GLU A 21 -6.49 -0.94 9.43
CA GLU A 21 -6.40 -0.39 10.79
C GLU A 21 -5.30 -1.04 11.64
N THR A 22 -4.92 -2.30 11.38
CA THR A 22 -3.96 -3.05 12.19
C THR A 22 -2.58 -3.21 11.53
N SER A 23 -2.47 -2.95 10.22
CA SER A 23 -1.20 -2.99 9.51
C SER A 23 -0.31 -1.77 9.80
N GLU A 24 0.90 -2.02 10.31
CA GLU A 24 1.95 -1.00 10.42
C GLU A 24 2.47 -0.54 9.04
N TRP A 25 2.51 -1.46 8.07
CA TRP A 25 3.04 -1.22 6.72
C TRP A 25 1.96 -1.33 5.65
N LEU A 26 1.52 -0.17 5.16
CA LEU A 26 0.40 -0.03 4.24
C LEU A 26 0.86 -0.16 2.78
N THR A 27 0.02 -0.76 1.93
CA THR A 27 0.18 -0.59 0.48
C THR A 27 -0.06 0.86 0.06
N ARG A 28 0.42 1.24 -1.12
CA ARG A 28 0.04 2.51 -1.76
C ARG A 28 -1.47 2.71 -1.84
N ALA A 29 -2.23 1.65 -2.15
CA ALA A 29 -3.69 1.73 -2.26
C ALA A 29 -4.35 1.97 -0.90
N GLN A 30 -3.93 1.25 0.14
CA GLN A 30 -4.45 1.45 1.50
C GLN A 30 -4.11 2.84 2.04
N PHE A 31 -2.87 3.28 1.90
CA PHE A 31 -2.44 4.62 2.33
C PHE A 31 -3.23 5.73 1.62
N ALA A 32 -3.44 5.57 0.30
CA ALA A 32 -4.23 6.50 -0.49
C ALA A 32 -5.70 6.54 -0.04
N ALA A 33 -6.30 5.38 0.25
CA ALA A 33 -7.68 5.28 0.72
C ALA A 33 -7.87 5.97 2.09
N LEU A 34 -6.94 5.79 3.03
CA LEU A 34 -7.00 6.40 4.36
C LEU A 34 -6.87 7.94 4.35
N LEU A 35 -6.20 8.49 3.33
CA LEU A 35 -6.08 9.93 3.10
C LEU A 35 -7.09 10.47 2.08
N GLN A 36 -7.94 9.60 1.51
CA GLN A 36 -8.89 9.93 0.45
C GLN A 36 -8.25 10.61 -0.78
N VAL A 37 -7.04 10.20 -1.13
CA VAL A 37 -6.30 10.70 -2.32
C VAL A 37 -6.15 9.62 -3.38
N HIS A 38 -5.80 10.02 -4.60
CA HIS A 38 -5.48 9.07 -5.65
C HIS A 38 -4.11 8.37 -5.42
N PRO A 39 -3.94 7.06 -5.67
CA PRO A 39 -2.66 6.35 -5.47
C PRO A 39 -1.46 6.93 -6.27
N LYS A 40 -1.75 7.62 -7.37
CA LYS A 40 -0.74 8.34 -8.17
C LYS A 40 -0.15 9.52 -7.39
N THR A 41 -0.94 10.20 -6.56
CA THR A 41 -0.48 11.28 -5.67
C THR A 41 0.54 10.73 -4.67
N VAL A 42 0.21 9.60 -4.04
CA VAL A 42 1.13 8.91 -3.12
C VAL A 42 2.43 8.50 -3.83
N SER A 43 2.34 8.01 -5.06
CA SER A 43 3.54 7.66 -5.84
C SER A 43 4.42 8.88 -6.15
N ARG A 44 3.82 10.06 -6.36
CA ARG A 44 4.55 11.32 -6.52
C ARG A 44 5.23 11.75 -5.22
N TRP A 45 4.56 11.61 -4.07
CA TRP A 45 5.17 11.93 -2.77
C TRP A 45 6.38 11.06 -2.47
N ILE A 46 6.27 9.74 -2.68
CA ILE A 46 7.40 8.80 -2.49
C ILE A 46 8.60 9.15 -3.38
N ALA A 47 8.35 9.68 -4.59
CA ALA A 47 9.41 10.09 -5.50
C ALA A 47 9.99 11.47 -5.15
N ALA A 48 9.19 12.38 -4.61
CA ALA A 48 9.57 13.74 -4.29
C ALA A 48 10.22 13.87 -2.91
N ASP A 49 9.83 13.03 -1.94
CA ASP A 49 10.31 13.08 -0.56
C ASP A 49 11.04 11.78 -0.19
N PRO A 50 12.39 11.78 -0.23
CA PRO A 50 13.19 10.63 0.16
C PRO A 50 13.17 10.35 1.67
N SER A 51 12.68 11.29 2.50
CA SER A 51 12.57 11.12 3.95
C SER A 51 11.33 10.33 4.38
N MET A 52 10.38 10.10 3.46
CA MET A 52 9.22 9.27 3.74
C MET A 52 9.63 7.86 4.19
N ARG A 53 9.03 7.38 5.27
CA ARG A 53 9.29 6.02 5.77
C ARG A 53 8.65 4.98 4.86
N VAL A 54 9.42 4.51 3.88
CA VAL A 54 8.99 3.53 2.88
C VAL A 54 9.86 2.27 2.90
N GLN A 55 9.23 1.11 2.72
CA GLN A 55 9.89 -0.15 2.47
C GLN A 55 9.70 -0.55 1.01
N ARG A 56 10.81 -0.80 0.32
CA ARG A 56 10.82 -1.34 -1.05
C ARG A 56 11.04 -2.84 -0.97
N LEU A 57 10.15 -3.61 -1.58
CA LEU A 57 10.09 -5.07 -1.48
C LEU A 57 10.35 -5.73 -2.84
N GLY A 58 11.16 -6.79 -2.82
CA GLY A 58 11.52 -7.59 -4.00
C GLY A 58 12.84 -7.14 -4.65
N PRO A 59 13.41 -7.99 -5.53
CA PRO A 59 14.74 -7.78 -6.12
C PRO A 59 14.84 -6.50 -6.97
N THR A 60 13.71 -6.01 -7.46
CA THR A 60 13.58 -4.78 -8.26
C THR A 60 12.96 -3.61 -7.50
N GLY A 61 12.55 -3.82 -6.24
CA GLY A 61 11.92 -2.77 -5.42
C GLY A 61 10.57 -2.23 -5.92
N HIS A 62 9.92 -2.88 -6.90
CA HIS A 62 8.65 -2.40 -7.49
C HIS A 62 7.46 -2.40 -6.52
N ARG A 63 7.53 -3.18 -5.44
CA ARG A 63 6.48 -3.19 -4.41
C ARG A 63 6.90 -2.24 -3.29
N VAL A 64 6.11 -1.20 -3.05
CA VAL A 64 6.38 -0.23 -1.98
C VAL A 64 5.34 -0.35 -0.88
N ARG A 65 5.81 -0.35 0.37
CA ARG A 65 5.02 -0.21 1.58
C ARG A 65 5.35 1.11 2.26
N ILE A 66 4.34 1.73 2.87
CA ILE A 66 4.44 3.03 3.52
C ILE A 66 4.12 2.81 4.99
N HIS A 67 4.97 3.31 5.88
CA HIS A 67 4.74 3.17 7.31
C HIS A 67 3.54 4.01 7.75
N ARG A 68 2.73 3.48 8.66
CA ARG A 68 1.50 4.14 9.15
C ARG A 68 1.75 5.54 9.72
N SER A 69 2.91 5.81 10.31
CA SER A 69 3.26 7.15 10.84
C SER A 69 3.23 8.26 9.79
N GLU A 70 3.37 7.93 8.51
CA GLU A 70 3.28 8.92 7.44
C GLU A 70 1.85 9.47 7.26
N LEU A 71 0.82 8.83 7.82
CA LEU A 71 -0.55 9.35 7.79
C LEU A 71 -0.68 10.65 8.58
N GLU A 72 -0.14 10.67 9.80
CA GLU A 72 -0.17 11.87 10.64
C GLU A 72 0.68 12.98 10.04
N ARG A 73 1.87 12.64 9.52
CA ARG A 73 2.73 13.58 8.81
C ARG A 73 2.04 14.21 7.59
N ALA A 74 1.32 13.41 6.80
CA ALA A 74 0.58 13.90 5.64
C ALA A 74 -0.61 14.81 6.03
N ARG A 75 -1.31 14.49 7.13
CA ARG A 75 -2.40 15.31 7.65
C ARG A 75 -1.89 16.67 8.16
N THR A 76 -0.78 16.69 8.89
CA THR A 76 -0.16 17.93 9.36
C THR A 76 0.32 18.80 8.18
N ALA A 77 0.92 18.18 7.17
CA ALA A 77 1.37 18.90 5.96
C ALA A 77 0.22 19.49 5.14
N ALA A 78 -0.97 18.90 5.17
CA ALA A 78 -2.16 19.43 4.48
C ALA A 78 -2.86 20.55 5.26
N ALA A 79 -2.62 20.66 6.56
CA ALA A 79 -3.18 21.69 7.43
C ALA A 79 -2.30 22.95 7.54
N SER A 80 -1.12 22.93 6.92
CA SER A 80 -0.13 24.03 6.88
C SER A 80 -0.19 24.75 5.55
#